data_AF-A0A9X2E3X9-F1
#
_entry.id   AF-A0A9X2E3X9-F1
#
_cell.length_a   1.000
_cell.length_b   1.000
_cell.length_c   1.000
_cell.angle_alpha   90.00
_cell.angle_beta   90.00
_cell.angle_gamma   90.00
#
_symmetry.space_group_name_H-M   'P 1'
#
loop_
_entity.id
_entity.type
_entity.pdbx_description
1 polymer ?
#
loop_
_entity_poly.entity_id
_entity_poly.type
_entity_poly.pdbx_seq_one_letter_code
_entity_poly.pdbx_strand_id
1 'polypeptide(L)' 'MTGDKSGARWFQEQSQWWQPNLVAVRDSKNPTGPALTFTPADWNTFIAGAQHGEFDCP' A
#
# COMPACT_ATOMS: atom_id res chain seq x y z
N MET A 1 -36.62 10.21 -3.45
CA MET A 1 -35.99 10.62 -2.19
C MET A 1 -35.41 9.39 -1.53
N THR A 2 -34.08 9.42 -1.36
CA THR A 2 -33.21 8.55 -0.55
C THR A 2 -33.31 7.04 -0.75
N GLY A 3 -32.62 6.55 -1.79
CA GLY A 3 -32.10 5.19 -1.79
C GLY A 3 -30.95 5.12 -0.78
N ASP A 4 -31.17 4.40 0.30
CA ASP A 4 -30.21 4.11 1.36
C ASP A 4 -28.87 3.64 0.78
N LYS A 5 -27.78 4.32 1.16
CA LYS A 5 -26.41 4.00 0.72
C LYS A 5 -25.67 3.12 1.74
N SER A 6 -26.37 2.46 2.66
CA SER A 6 -25.75 1.71 3.75
C SER A 6 -25.16 0.34 3.33
N GLY A 7 -25.29 -0.07 2.07
CA GLY A 7 -24.82 -1.37 1.56
C GLY A 7 -23.46 -1.39 0.84
N ALA A 8 -22.87 -0.25 0.49
CA ALA A 8 -21.61 -0.18 -0.25
C ALA A 8 -20.43 0.22 0.64
N ARG A 9 -20.17 -0.56 1.70
CA ARG A 9 -18.99 -0.38 2.56
C ARG A 9 -17.68 -0.83 1.90
N TRP A 10 -17.74 -1.50 0.75
CA TRP A 10 -16.59 -2.12 0.08
C TRP A 10 -15.52 -1.16 -0.48
N PHE A 11 -15.81 0.14 -0.57
CA PHE A 11 -14.89 1.09 -1.20
C PHE A 11 -14.51 2.31 -0.33
N GLN A 12 -15.16 2.53 0.83
CA GLN A 12 -14.99 3.79 1.57
C GLN A 12 -13.88 3.77 2.63
N GLU A 13 -13.35 2.61 3.01
CA GLU A 13 -12.32 2.52 4.05
C GLU A 13 -10.91 2.88 3.54
N GLN A 14 -10.76 3.16 2.24
CA GLN A 14 -9.44 3.38 1.61
C GLN A 14 -8.97 4.85 1.61
N SER A 15 -9.78 5.81 2.07
CA SER A 15 -9.43 7.25 2.00
C SER A 15 -8.37 7.69 3.03
N GLN A 16 -8.03 6.86 4.01
CA GLN A 16 -6.95 7.12 4.98
C GLN A 16 -5.54 6.94 4.38
N TRP A 17 -5.43 6.30 3.22
CA TRP A 17 -4.17 5.72 2.76
C TRP A 17 -3.63 6.29 1.45
N TRP A 18 -4.37 7.20 0.82
CA TRP A 18 -3.85 7.95 -0.30
C TRP A 18 -3.04 9.14 0.21
N GLN A 19 -1.75 8.89 0.43
CA GLN A 19 -0.77 9.97 0.53
C GLN A 19 -0.20 10.15 -0.88
N PRO A 20 -0.48 11.27 -1.58
CA PRO A 20 -0.13 11.44 -3.00
C PRO A 20 1.38 11.37 -3.28
N ASN A 21 2.22 11.39 -2.24
CA ASN A 21 3.68 11.40 -2.34
C ASN A 21 4.35 10.17 -1.69
N LEU A 22 3.60 9.09 -1.42
CA LEU A 22 4.16 7.86 -0.86
C LEU A 22 3.78 6.65 -1.70
N VAL A 23 4.70 5.69 -1.76
CA VAL A 23 4.45 4.35 -2.30
C VAL A 23 4.10 3.44 -1.13
N ALA A 24 2.88 2.91 -1.10
CA ALA A 24 2.42 1.98 -0.07
C ALA A 24 2.41 0.54 -0.61
N VAL A 25 3.07 -0.38 0.10
CA VAL A 25 3.07 -1.82 -0.16
C VAL A 25 2.23 -2.51 0.91
N ARG A 26 1.27 -3.32 0.48
CA ARG A 26 0.39 -4.08 1.38
C ARG A 26 0.39 -5.56 1.06
N ASP A 27 0.22 -6.36 2.10
CA ASP A 27 -0.15 -7.77 1.95
C ASP A 27 -1.62 -7.88 1.54
N SER A 28 -1.87 -8.32 0.31
CA SER A 28 -3.23 -8.52 -0.20
C SER A 28 -3.99 -9.62 0.54
N LYS A 29 -3.30 -10.54 1.22
CA LYS A 29 -3.91 -11.61 2.02
C LYS A 29 -4.27 -11.15 3.44
N ASN A 30 -3.77 -10.00 3.87
CA ASN A 30 -4.12 -9.36 5.13
C ASN A 30 -4.45 -7.87 4.93
N PRO A 31 -5.62 -7.56 4.34
CA PRO A 31 -5.97 -6.19 3.95
C PRO A 31 -6.06 -5.19 5.12
N THR A 32 -6.30 -5.71 6.33
CA THR A 32 -6.36 -4.93 7.59
C THR A 32 -5.02 -4.89 8.33
N GLY A 33 -4.00 -5.56 7.80
CA GLY A 33 -2.65 -5.54 8.35
C GLY A 33 -1.91 -4.23 8.10
N PRO A 34 -0.72 -4.06 8.71
CA PRO A 34 0.11 -2.87 8.50
C PRO A 34 0.60 -2.78 7.05
N ALA A 35 0.76 -1.55 6.57
CA ALA A 35 1.34 -1.24 5.26
C ALA A 35 2.78 -0.73 5.44
N LEU A 36 3.67 -1.10 4.51
CA LEU A 36 4.98 -0.44 4.38
C LEU A 36 4.82 0.80 3.50
N THR A 37 5.40 1.93 3.90
CA THR A 37 5.32 3.19 3.16
C THR A 37 6.71 3.72 2.85
N PHE A 38 6.94 4.09 1.59
CA PHE A 38 8.21 4.63 1.10
C PHE A 38 7.99 6.00 0.49
N THR A 39 9.01 6.86 0.52
CA THR A 39 9.08 7.95 -0.46
C THR A 39 9.38 7.36 -1.85
N PRO A 40 9.10 8.08 -2.96
CA PRO A 40 9.46 7.61 -4.29
C PRO A 40 10.97 7.35 -4.45
N ALA A 41 11.81 8.14 -3.77
CA ALA A 41 13.26 7.96 -3.81
C ALA A 41 13.71 6.69 -3.07
N ASP A 42 13.14 6.42 -1.90
CA ASP A 42 13.44 5.21 -1.12
C ASP A 42 12.94 3.96 -1.84
N TRP A 43 11.78 4.04 -2.50
CA TRP A 43 11.27 2.95 -3.32
C TRP A 43 12.24 2.58 -4.46
N ASN A 44 12.76 3.57 -5.18
CA ASN A 44 13.75 3.32 -6.24
C ASN A 44 15.02 2.67 -5.69
N THR A 45 15.48 3.13 -4.52
CA THR A 45 16.66 2.55 -3.84
C THR A 45 16.40 1.10 -3.43
N PHE A 46 15.23 0.82 -2.84
CA PHE A 46 14.82 -0.53 -2.47
C PHE A 46 14.81 -1.48 -3.66
N ILE A 47 14.24 -1.06 -4.80
CA ILE A 47 14.22 -1.88 -6.02
C ILE A 47 15.63 -2.12 -6.57
N ALA A 48 16.49 -1.11 -6.57
CA ALA A 48 17.88 -1.27 -7.00
C ALA A 48 18.66 -2.27 -6.11
N GLY A 49 18.50 -2.18 -4.79
CA GLY A 49 19.10 -3.13 -3.84
C GLY A 49 18.58 -4.56 -4.04
N ALA A 50 17.26 -4.71 -4.21
CA ALA A 50 16.64 -6.00 -4.50
C ALA A 50 17.15 -6.62 -5.82
N GLN A 51 17.34 -5.81 -6.86
CA GLN A 51 17.92 -6.28 -8.14
C GLN A 51 19.39 -6.68 -8.02
N HIS A 52 20.13 -6.07 -7.09
CA HIS A 52 21.51 -6.44 -6.79
C HIS A 52 21.64 -7.64 -5.85
N GLY A 53 20.53 -8.25 -5.43
CA GLY A 53 20.53 -9.42 -4.53
C GLY A 53 20.84 -9.06 -3.08
N GLU A 54 20.65 -7.80 -2.67
CA GLU A 54 20.94 -7.34 -1.30
C GLU A 54 20.15 -8.10 -0.23
N PHE A 55 18.99 -8.65 -0.60
CA PHE A 55 18.10 -9.38 0.29
C PHE A 55 18.12 -10.90 0.07
N ASP A 56 19.01 -11.40 -0.78
CA ASP A 56 19.15 -12.85 -0.99
C ASP A 56 19.78 -13.49 0.24
N CYS A 57 19.21 -14.61 0.69
CA CYS A 57 19.81 -15.42 1.75
C CYS A 57 21.05 -16.14 1.19
N PRO A 58 22.18 -16.20 1.92
CA PRO A 58 23.35 -16.99 1.52
C PRO A 58 23.05 -18.48 1.36
#